data_AF-A0A9X7GAE6-F1
#
_entry.id   AF-A0A9X7GAE6-F1
#
_cell.length_a   1.000
_cell.length_b   1.000
_cell.length_c   1.000
_cell.angle_alpha   90.00
_cell.angle_beta   90.00
_cell.angle_gamma   90.00
#
_symmetry.space_group_name_H-M   'P 1'
#
loop_
_entity.id
_entity.type
_entity.pdbx_description
1 polymer ?
#
loop_
_entity_poly.entity_id
_entity_poly.type
_entity_poly.pdbx_seq_one_letter_code
_entity_poly.pdbx_strand_id
1 'polypeptide(L)'
;MLGELIHSVLVFLEGLGYWGIMLGLMLEVIPSEIVLSYAGYLVSTGSITFWGAVAFGTIGGVIAQLFIYWIGRYGGRPVLERYGKYILIQKKHIDYAEDWFNR
;
A
#
# COMPACT_ATOMS: atom_id res chain seq x y z
N MET A 1 5.63 4.99 23.66
CA MET A 1 5.99 5.47 22.31
C MET A 1 5.36 4.69 21.17
N LEU A 2 5.83 3.50 20.75
CA LEU A 2 5.24 2.83 19.55
C LEU A 2 3.76 2.43 19.75
N GLY A 3 3.43 1.85 20.92
CA GLY A 3 2.05 1.48 21.24
C GLY A 3 1.09 2.67 21.31
N GLU A 4 1.55 3.82 21.81
CA GLU A 4 0.75 5.06 21.84
C GLU A 4 0.54 5.64 20.44
N LEU A 5 1.55 5.53 19.56
CA LEU A 5 1.43 5.95 18.17
C LEU A 5 0.43 5.07 17.41
N ILE A 6 0.49 3.75 17.58
CA ILE A 6 -0.48 2.82 17.00
C ILE A 6 -1.88 3.12 17.52
N HIS A 7 -2.04 3.29 18.84
CA HIS A 7 -3.34 3.61 19.43
C HIS A 7 -3.90 4.93 18.90
N SER A 8 -3.07 5.98 18.79
CA SER A 8 -3.47 7.28 18.26
C SER A 8 -3.91 7.21 16.79
N VAL A 9 -3.18 6.43 15.97
CA VAL A 9 -3.55 6.20 14.58
C VAL A 9 -4.87 5.44 14.49
N LEU A 10 -5.08 4.39 15.28
CA LEU A 10 -6.33 3.64 15.27
C LEU A 10 -7.54 4.50 15.67
N VAL A 11 -7.43 5.31 16.72
CA VAL A 11 -8.50 6.25 17.14
C VAL A 11 -8.79 7.29 16.05
N PHE A 12 -7.76 7.77 15.36
CA PHE A 12 -7.94 8.69 14.23
C PHE A 12 -8.66 8.00 13.05
N LEU A 13 -8.28 6.76 12.72
CA LEU A 13 -8.94 5.98 11.68
C LEU A 13 -10.38 5.61 12.04
N GLU A 14 -10.69 5.40 13.32
CA GLU A 14 -12.05 5.18 13.83
C GLU A 14 -12.98 6.34 13.44
N GLY A 15 -12.53 7.57 13.68
CA GLY A 15 -13.28 8.78 13.35
C GLY A 15 -13.53 8.97 11.85
N LEU A 16 -12.78 8.28 11.01
CA LEU A 16 -12.87 8.36 9.55
C LEU A 16 -13.77 7.28 8.93
N GLY A 17 -14.18 6.25 9.69
CA GLY A 17 -15.03 5.16 9.23
C GLY A 17 -14.47 4.48 7.96
N TYR A 18 -15.25 4.50 6.87
CA TYR A 18 -14.85 3.93 5.58
C TYR A 18 -13.54 4.53 5.03
N TRP A 19 -13.32 5.83 5.23
CA TRP A 19 -12.11 6.52 4.78
C TRP A 19 -10.89 6.07 5.57
N GLY A 20 -11.06 5.73 6.85
CA GLY A 20 -9.99 5.18 7.68
C GLY A 20 -9.47 3.84 7.14
N ILE A 21 -10.38 2.95 6.72
CA ILE A 21 -10.01 1.67 6.11
C ILE A 21 -9.26 1.88 4.81
N MET A 22 -9.78 2.76 3.94
CA MET A 22 -9.16 3.05 2.66
C MET A 22 -7.75 3.63 2.82
N LEU A 23 -7.57 4.63 3.69
CA LEU A 23 -6.27 5.27 3.93
C LEU A 23 -5.29 4.33 4.63
N GLY A 24 -5.78 3.53 5.58
CA GLY A 24 -4.95 2.54 6.28
C GLY A 24 -4.36 1.51 5.32
N LEU A 25 -5.15 1.03 4.36
CA LEU A 25 -4.68 0.10 3.32
C LEU A 25 -3.87 0.80 2.23
N MET A 26 -4.18 2.05 1.90
CA MET A 26 -3.47 2.80 0.87
C MET A 26 -2.02 3.13 1.27
N LEU A 27 -1.80 3.46 2.53
CA LEU A 27 -0.49 3.89 3.03
C LEU A 27 0.40 2.72 3.48
N GLU A 28 -0.17 1.55 3.74
CA GLU A 28 0.54 0.31 4.11
C GLU A 28 1.53 0.46 5.29
N VAL A 29 1.29 1.44 6.18
CA VAL A 29 2.13 1.72 7.36
C VAL A 29 1.92 0.67 8.46
N ILE A 30 0.74 0.04 8.46
CA ILE A 30 0.32 -0.97 9.43
C ILE A 30 -0.01 -2.24 8.64
N PRO A 31 0.29 -3.44 9.16
CA PRO A 31 -0.14 -4.69 8.55
C PRO A 31 -1.61 -4.68 8.15
N SER A 32 -1.88 -5.04 6.90
CA SER A 32 -3.23 -4.98 6.32
C SER A 32 -4.24 -5.81 7.12
N GLU A 33 -3.79 -6.89 7.75
CA GLU A 33 -4.57 -7.79 8.61
C GLU A 33 -5.16 -7.05 9.81
N ILE A 34 -4.41 -6.10 10.39
CA ILE A 34 -4.87 -5.29 11.53
C ILE A 34 -5.97 -4.33 11.07
N VAL A 35 -5.76 -3.65 9.94
CA VAL A 35 -6.73 -2.71 9.38
C VAL A 35 -8.03 -3.42 9.00
N LEU A 36 -7.94 -4.61 8.40
CA LEU A 36 -9.10 -5.42 8.02
C LEU A 36 -9.81 -6.03 9.23
N SER A 37 -9.06 -6.49 10.24
CA SER A 37 -9.65 -6.96 11.51
C SER A 37 -10.43 -5.83 12.20
N TYR A 38 -9.88 -4.62 12.16
CA TYR A 38 -10.51 -3.43 12.69
C TYR A 38 -11.75 -3.00 11.89
N ALA A 39 -11.69 -3.09 10.55
CA ALA A 39 -12.85 -2.90 9.70
C ALA A 39 -13.97 -3.89 10.06
N GLY A 40 -13.63 -5.16 10.31
CA GLY A 40 -14.58 -6.18 10.77
C GLY A 40 -15.22 -5.83 12.12
N TYR A 41 -14.44 -5.28 13.05
CA TYR A 41 -14.97 -4.76 14.31
C TYR A 41 -16.00 -3.63 14.08
N LEU A 42 -15.67 -2.63 13.26
CA LEU A 42 -16.58 -1.52 12.94
C LEU A 42 -17.87 -1.98 12.22
N VAL A 43 -17.79 -3.05 11.41
CA VAL A 43 -18.97 -3.68 10.82
C VAL A 43 -19.82 -4.36 11.91
N SER A 44 -19.18 -5.04 12.86
CA SER A 44 -19.87 -5.74 13.96
C SER A 44 -20.61 -4.78 14.90
N THR A 45 -20.06 -3.59 15.13
CA THR A 45 -20.68 -2.53 15.95
C THR A 45 -21.77 -1.75 15.21
N GLY A 46 -21.95 -2.00 13.90
CA GLY A 46 -22.90 -1.29 13.05
C GLY A 46 -22.45 0.12 12.67
N SER A 47 -21.22 0.51 12.97
CA SER A 47 -20.65 1.82 12.65
C SER A 47 -20.49 2.01 11.14
N ILE A 48 -20.21 0.91 10.42
CA ILE A 48 -20.11 0.86 8.96
C ILE A 48 -20.80 -0.40 8.41
N THR A 49 -21.15 -0.37 7.14
CA THR A 49 -21.72 -1.53 6.42
C THR A 49 -20.61 -2.42 5.88
N PHE A 50 -20.88 -3.73 5.84
CA PHE A 50 -19.95 -4.71 5.26
C PHE A 50 -19.57 -4.35 3.82
N TRP A 51 -20.55 -4.08 2.96
CA TRP A 51 -20.29 -3.75 1.56
C TRP A 51 -19.54 -2.44 1.36
N GLY A 52 -19.81 -1.43 2.21
CA GLY A 52 -19.02 -0.21 2.20
C GLY A 52 -17.57 -0.45 2.61
N ALA A 53 -17.34 -1.27 3.64
CA ALA A 53 -15.98 -1.65 4.07
C ALA A 53 -15.22 -2.38 2.94
N VAL A 54 -15.88 -3.32 2.26
CA VAL A 54 -15.31 -4.04 1.11
C VAL A 54 -14.97 -3.09 -0.03
N ALA A 55 -15.89 -2.19 -0.41
CA ALA A 55 -15.66 -1.25 -1.51
C ALA A 55 -14.49 -0.30 -1.22
N PHE A 56 -14.50 0.36 -0.06
CA PHE A 56 -13.43 1.29 0.32
C PHE A 56 -12.10 0.58 0.55
N GLY A 57 -12.11 -0.62 1.13
CA GLY A 57 -10.90 -1.40 1.31
C GLY A 57 -10.28 -1.84 -0.01
N THR A 58 -11.11 -2.27 -0.97
CA THR A 58 -10.66 -2.64 -2.32
C THR A 58 -10.08 -1.43 -3.05
N ILE A 59 -10.75 -0.28 -2.99
CA ILE A 59 -10.26 0.96 -3.62
C ILE A 59 -8.91 1.36 -3.00
N GLY A 60 -8.79 1.33 -1.67
CA GLY A 60 -7.53 1.66 -0.98
C GLY A 60 -6.38 0.75 -1.41
N GLY A 61 -6.61 -0.57 -1.42
CA GLY A 61 -5.61 -1.54 -1.87
C GLY A 61 -5.22 -1.39 -3.33
N VAL A 62 -6.19 -1.17 -4.22
CA VAL A 62 -5.91 -0.93 -5.65
C VAL A 62 -5.08 0.33 -5.85
N ILE A 63 -5.41 1.42 -5.16
CA ILE A 63 -4.64 2.67 -5.24
C ILE A 63 -3.20 2.46 -4.73
N ALA A 64 -3.00 1.73 -3.63
CA ALA A 64 -1.67 1.40 -3.13
C ALA A 64 -0.82 0.70 -4.21
N GLN A 65 -1.40 -0.34 -4.84
CA GLN A 65 -0.71 -1.11 -5.88
C GLN A 65 -0.46 -0.28 -7.14
N LEU A 66 -1.39 0.58 -7.54
CA LEU A 66 -1.19 1.50 -8.66
C LEU A 66 -0.05 2.49 -8.39
N PHE A 67 0.08 2.97 -7.16
CA PHE A 67 1.16 3.87 -6.77
C PHE A 67 2.53 3.18 -6.89
N ILE A 68 2.66 1.96 -6.36
CA ILE A 68 3.88 1.15 -6.49
C ILE A 68 4.17 0.85 -7.97
N TYR A 69 3.15 0.51 -8.74
CA TYR A 69 3.28 0.27 -10.17
C TYR A 69 3.82 1.51 -10.91
N TRP A 70 3.32 2.70 -10.64
CA TRP A 70 3.82 3.93 -11.25
C TRP A 70 5.25 4.23 -10.83
N ILE A 71 5.60 4.03 -9.56
CA ILE A 71 7.00 4.16 -9.10
C ILE A 71 7.91 3.21 -9.91
N GLY A 72 7.49 1.95 -10.08
CA GLY A 72 8.24 0.99 -10.88
C GLY A 72 8.32 1.37 -12.36
N ARG A 73 7.21 1.81 -12.96
CA ARG A 73 7.11 2.13 -14.39
C ARG A 73 7.90 3.38 -14.78
N TYR A 74 7.77 4.45 -14.01
CA TYR A 74 8.43 5.73 -14.31
C TYR A 74 9.82 5.83 -13.68
N GLY A 75 10.00 5.25 -12.49
CA GLY A 75 11.26 5.28 -11.76
C GLY A 75 12.21 4.15 -12.16
N GLY A 76 11.73 2.98 -12.56
CA GLY A 76 12.53 1.74 -12.71
C GLY A 76 13.88 1.94 -13.40
N ARG A 77 13.88 2.10 -14.73
CA ARG A 77 15.11 2.27 -15.51
C ARG A 77 15.95 3.50 -15.10
N PRO A 78 15.42 4.73 -15.01
CA PRO A 78 16.25 5.89 -14.67
C PRO A 78 16.83 5.83 -13.25
N VAL A 79 16.12 5.24 -12.28
CA VAL A 79 16.64 5.04 -10.91
C VAL A 79 17.72 3.96 -10.91
N LEU A 80 17.52 2.85 -11.62
CA LEU A 80 18.51 1.77 -11.71
C LEU A 80 19.76 2.20 -12.50
N GLU A 81 19.64 3.03 -13.53
CA GLU A 81 20.80 3.58 -14.23
C GLU A 81 21.58 4.57 -13.35
N ARG A 82 20.90 5.36 -12.51
CA ARG A 82 21.53 6.35 -11.63
C ARG A 82 22.12 5.74 -10.34
N TYR A 83 21.42 4.80 -9.72
CA TYR A 83 21.75 4.25 -8.40
C TYR A 83 22.07 2.74 -8.41
N GLY A 84 21.85 2.02 -9.52
CA GLY A 84 22.09 0.58 -9.61
C GLY A 84 23.52 0.16 -9.28
N LYS A 85 24.50 1.04 -9.54
CA LYS A 85 25.91 0.80 -9.17
C LYS A 85 26.12 0.57 -7.66
N TYR A 86 25.28 1.15 -6.80
CA TYR A 86 25.39 1.00 -5.33
C TYR A 86 24.82 -0.32 -4.82
N ILE A 87 23.97 -0.97 -5.63
CA ILE A 87 23.37 -2.29 -5.34
C ILE A 87 23.90 -3.38 -6.29
N LEU A 88 25.08 -3.15 -6.90
CA LEU A 88 25.78 -4.08 -7.80
C LEU A 88 25.00 -4.43 -9.09
N ILE A 89 24.05 -3.60 -9.50
CA ILE A 89 23.32 -3.73 -10.77
C ILE A 89 24.05 -2.95 -11.86
N GLN A 90 24.50 -3.66 -12.90
CA GLN A 90 25.13 -3.08 -14.08
C GLN A 90 24.10 -2.89 -15.21
N LYS A 91 24.34 -1.93 -16.11
CA LYS A 91 23.46 -1.64 -17.24
C LYS A 91 23.13 -2.88 -18.08
N LYS A 92 24.11 -3.74 -18.34
CA LYS A 92 23.93 -5.02 -19.06
C LYS A 92 22.88 -5.95 -18.42
N HIS A 93 22.70 -5.91 -17.10
CA HIS A 93 21.70 -6.74 -16.41
C HIS A 93 20.29 -6.19 -16.65
N ILE A 94 20.15 -4.87 -16.75
CA ILE A 94 18.90 -4.18 -17.07
C ILE A 94 18.51 -4.49 -18.52
N ASP A 95 19.46 -4.32 -19.45
CA ASP A 95 19.24 -4.58 -20.87
C ASP A 95 18.84 -6.06 -21.12
N TYR A 96 19.53 -7.01 -20.47
CA TYR A 96 19.19 -8.43 -20.57
C TYR A 96 17.79 -8.76 -20.02
N ALA A 97 17.39 -8.11 -18.92
CA ALA A 97 16.06 -8.28 -18.36
C ALA A 97 14.96 -7.72 -19.28
N GLU A 98 15.16 -6.54 -19.88
CA GLU A 98 14.25 -5.97 -20.87
C GLU A 98 14.11 -6.88 -22.09
N ASP A 99 15.22 -7.36 -22.65
CA ASP A 99 15.21 -8.28 -23.79
C ASP A 99 14.46 -9.59 -23.48
N TRP A 100 14.53 -10.08 -22.25
CA TRP A 100 13.78 -11.25 -21.82
C TRP A 100 12.27 -10.99 -21.71
N PHE A 101 11.85 -9.84 -21.17
CA PHE A 101 10.43 -9.47 -21.06
C PHE A 101 9.78 -9.08 -22.40
N ASN A 102 10.57 -8.61 -23.37
CA ASN A 102 10.10 -8.20 -24.70
C ASN A 102 10.04 -9.36 -25.72
N ARG A 103 10.35 -10.58 -25.30
CA ARG A 103 10.22 -11.81 -26.09
C ARG A 103 8.91 -12.52 -25.80
#